data_AF-D5H124-F1
#
_entry.id   AF-D5H124-F1
#
_cell.length_a   1.000
_cell.length_b   1.000
_cell.length_c   1.000
_cell.angle_alpha   90.00
_cell.angle_beta   90.00
_cell.angle_gamma   90.00
#
_symmetry.space_group_name_H-M   'P 1'
#
loop_
_entity.id
_entity.type
_entity.pdbx_description
1 polymer ?
#
loop_
_entity_poly.entity_id
_entity_poly.type
_entity_poly.pdbx_seq_one_letter_code
_entity_poly.pdbx_strand_id
1 'polypeptide(L)'
;MKFHYGRGCKTFFKKHKNEQKIIKQLIDQAITKELATGMTKVKIAAMTRIEGKSIYEFRLNLKKAGSARVAFAVKDEQVLVLLITSNLQKDSFNHELETVLKGSHYAFNSN
;
A
#
# COMPACT_ATOMS: atom_id res chain seq x y z
N MET A 1 -7.24 10.51 -9.69
CA MET A 1 -7.10 9.46 -8.65
C MET A 1 -6.57 10.08 -7.36
N LYS A 2 -7.27 9.86 -6.23
CA LYS A 2 -6.92 10.39 -4.91
C LYS A 2 -6.22 9.30 -4.09
N PHE A 3 -5.06 9.61 -3.52
CA PHE A 3 -4.29 8.66 -2.70
C PHE A 3 -4.39 9.00 -1.22
N HIS A 4 -4.70 7.99 -0.42
CA HIS A 4 -4.75 8.06 1.04
C HIS A 4 -3.77 7.04 1.62
N TYR A 5 -2.98 7.47 2.60
CA TYR A 5 -1.99 6.64 3.26
C TYR A 5 -2.45 6.33 4.68
N GLY A 6 -2.74 5.06 4.93
CA GLY A 6 -3.24 4.53 6.18
C GLY A 6 -2.20 4.49 7.30
N ARG A 7 -2.67 4.15 8.51
CA ARG A 7 -1.83 4.11 9.72
C ARG A 7 -0.64 3.15 9.59
N GLY A 8 -0.79 2.04 8.86
CA GLY A 8 0.31 1.09 8.60
C GLY A 8 1.50 1.69 7.84
N CYS A 9 1.34 2.83 7.18
CA CYS A 9 2.44 3.52 6.50
C CYS A 9 3.29 4.40 7.45
N LYS A 10 2.79 4.70 8.66
CA LYS A 10 3.38 5.71 9.55
C LYS A 10 4.82 5.39 9.95
N THR A 11 5.09 4.14 10.32
CA THR A 11 6.43 3.71 10.76
C THR A 11 7.45 3.85 9.62
N PHE A 12 7.07 3.45 8.41
CA PHE A 12 7.91 3.58 7.22
C PHE A 12 8.24 5.05 6.92
N PHE A 13 7.23 5.92 6.92
CA PHE A 13 7.43 7.35 6.70
C PHE A 13 8.22 8.03 7.82
N LYS A 14 8.13 7.57 9.07
CA LYS A 14 8.97 8.07 10.17
C LYS A 14 10.45 7.74 9.92
N LYS A 15 10.73 6.52 9.44
CA LYS A 15 12.10 6.08 9.09
C LYS A 15 12.67 6.86 7.90
N HIS A 16 11.82 7.19 6.91
CA HIS A 16 12.21 7.90 5.69
C HIS A 16 11.64 9.32 5.64
N LYS A 17 11.80 10.07 6.74
CA LYS A 17 11.14 11.38 6.93
C LYS A 17 11.52 12.41 5.86
N ASN A 18 12.75 12.37 5.35
CA ASN A 18 13.25 13.33 4.36
C ASN A 18 12.83 12.95 2.93
N GLU A 19 12.48 11.69 2.69
CA GLU A 19 12.14 11.14 1.38
C GLU A 19 10.64 10.91 1.19
N GLN A 20 9.77 11.28 2.15
CA GLN A 20 8.35 10.97 2.09
C GLN A 20 7.68 11.44 0.79
N LYS A 21 8.01 12.65 0.31
CA LYS A 21 7.46 13.20 -0.93
C LYS A 21 7.78 12.31 -2.14
N ILE A 22 9.05 11.93 -2.29
CA ILE A 22 9.49 11.09 -3.41
C ILE A 22 8.96 9.65 -3.29
N ILE A 23 8.88 9.11 -2.08
CA ILE A 23 8.30 7.77 -1.84
C ILE A 23 6.83 7.74 -2.27
N LYS A 24 6.03 8.73 -1.83
CA LYS A 24 4.62 8.81 -2.21
C LYS A 24 4.47 8.91 -3.73
N GLN A 25 5.24 9.79 -4.36
CA GLN A 25 5.22 9.93 -5.83
C GLN A 25 5.52 8.61 -6.55
N LEU A 26 6.52 7.85 -6.10
CA LEU A 26 6.88 6.56 -6.72
C LEU A 26 5.78 5.50 -6.54
N ILE A 27 5.18 5.43 -5.34
CA ILE A 27 4.07 4.51 -5.06
C ILE A 27 2.84 4.90 -5.88
N ASP A 28 2.49 6.18 -5.91
CA ASP A 28 1.33 6.68 -6.63
C ASP A 28 1.46 6.39 -8.14
N GLN A 29 2.65 6.64 -8.71
CA GLN A 29 2.95 6.32 -10.10
C GLN A 29 2.88 4.82 -10.38
N ALA A 30 3.43 3.98 -9.49
CA ALA A 30 3.41 2.54 -9.65
C ALA A 30 1.97 1.98 -9.63
N ILE A 31 1.15 2.40 -8.66
CA ILE A 31 -0.25 1.96 -8.55
C ILE A 31 -1.06 2.44 -9.75
N THR A 32 -0.89 3.70 -10.15
CA THR A 32 -1.57 4.27 -11.34
C THR A 32 -1.23 3.48 -12.60
N LYS A 33 0.06 3.13 -12.77
CA LYS A 33 0.49 2.30 -13.90
C LYS A 33 -0.15 0.92 -13.87
N GLU A 34 -0.13 0.25 -12.72
CA GLU A 34 -0.73 -1.08 -12.60
C GLU A 34 -2.23 -1.03 -12.91
N LEU A 35 -2.96 -0.04 -12.42
CA LEU A 35 -4.36 0.18 -12.76
C LEU A 35 -4.58 0.35 -14.27
N ALA A 36 -3.77 1.18 -14.93
CA ALA A 36 -3.85 1.40 -16.38
C ALA A 36 -3.54 0.13 -17.18
N THR A 37 -2.70 -0.76 -16.65
CA THR A 37 -2.30 -2.02 -17.30
C THR A 37 -3.10 -3.25 -16.83
N GLY A 38 -4.23 -3.05 -16.14
CA GLY A 38 -5.08 -4.16 -15.69
C GLY A 38 -4.51 -5.00 -14.53
N MET A 39 -3.68 -4.40 -13.67
CA MET A 39 -3.15 -4.99 -12.43
C MET A 39 -2.33 -6.28 -12.64
N THR A 40 -1.63 -6.41 -13.77
CA THR A 40 -0.94 -7.66 -14.15
C THR A 40 0.24 -8.03 -13.25
N LYS A 41 0.86 -7.09 -12.52
CA LYS A 41 2.04 -7.36 -11.67
C LYS A 41 1.75 -7.31 -10.18
N VAL A 42 0.49 -7.23 -9.79
CA VAL A 42 0.08 -7.22 -8.38
C VAL A 42 -0.52 -8.58 -7.98
N LYS A 43 -0.54 -8.86 -6.68
CA LYS A 43 -1.13 -10.08 -6.10
C LYS A 43 -2.17 -9.71 -5.07
N ILE A 44 -3.07 -10.63 -4.76
CA ILE A 44 -3.95 -10.49 -3.59
C ILE A 44 -3.12 -10.67 -2.32
N ALA A 45 -3.20 -9.69 -1.41
CA ALA A 45 -2.41 -9.64 -0.20
C ALA A 45 -3.07 -10.37 0.98
N ALA A 46 -4.40 -10.33 1.06
CA ALA A 46 -5.17 -10.91 2.15
C ALA A 46 -6.58 -11.29 1.67
N MET A 47 -7.23 -12.23 2.39
CA MET A 47 -8.64 -12.57 2.18
C MET A 47 -9.59 -11.48 2.67
N THR A 48 -9.17 -10.72 3.68
CA THR A 48 -9.89 -9.55 4.19
C THR A 48 -10.10 -8.53 3.09
N ARG A 49 -11.27 -7.90 3.08
CA ARG A 49 -11.66 -6.87 2.11
C ARG A 49 -11.95 -5.56 2.81
N ILE A 50 -11.62 -4.45 2.16
CA ILE A 50 -11.99 -3.10 2.60
C ILE A 50 -13.23 -2.70 1.81
N GLU A 51 -14.38 -2.57 2.49
CA GLU A 51 -15.66 -2.26 1.84
C GLU A 51 -15.97 -3.18 0.63
N GLY A 52 -15.73 -4.48 0.80
CA GLY A 52 -15.92 -5.47 -0.26
C GLY A 52 -14.87 -5.46 -1.38
N LYS A 53 -13.86 -4.58 -1.32
CA LYS A 53 -12.75 -4.52 -2.29
C LYS A 53 -11.53 -5.31 -1.81
N SER A 54 -10.90 -6.00 -2.75
CA SER A 54 -9.67 -6.75 -2.52
C SER A 54 -8.51 -5.85 -2.08
N ILE A 55 -7.60 -6.42 -1.29
CA ILE A 55 -6.32 -5.80 -0.97
C ILE A 55 -5.26 -6.41 -1.88
N TYR A 56 -4.57 -5.55 -2.61
CA TYR A 56 -3.49 -5.90 -3.53
C TYR A 56 -2.13 -5.62 -2.92
N GLU A 57 -1.11 -6.32 -3.40
CA GLU A 57 0.29 -6.07 -3.05
C GLU A 57 1.23 -6.17 -4.25
N PHE A 58 2.32 -5.43 -4.18
CA PHE A 58 3.50 -5.63 -5.03
C PHE A 58 4.78 -5.24 -4.29
N ARG A 59 5.92 -5.65 -4.89
CA ARG A 59 7.25 -5.14 -4.53
C ARG A 59 7.63 -3.96 -5.41
N LEU A 60 8.20 -2.92 -4.82
CA LEU A 60 8.64 -1.71 -5.51
C LEU A 60 10.00 -1.25 -4.98
N ASN A 61 10.87 -0.81 -5.89
CA ASN A 61 12.11 -0.15 -5.53
C ASN A 61 11.86 1.37 -5.35
N LEU A 62 12.07 1.86 -4.13
CA LEU A 62 11.87 3.25 -3.73
C LEU A 62 13.16 4.07 -3.75
N LYS A 63 14.10 3.72 -4.65
CA LYS A 63 15.40 4.37 -4.82
C LYS A 63 16.19 4.35 -3.51
N LYS A 64 16.48 5.53 -2.94
CA LYS A 64 17.25 5.67 -1.69
C LYS A 64 16.59 5.02 -0.48
N ALA A 65 15.27 4.83 -0.49
CA ALA A 65 14.56 4.15 0.60
C ALA A 65 14.62 2.61 0.47
N GLY A 66 15.27 2.08 -0.57
CA GLY A 66 15.40 0.65 -0.81
C GLY A 66 14.14 0.01 -1.40
N SER A 67 14.08 -1.31 -1.42
CA SER A 67 12.90 -2.05 -1.87
C SER A 67 11.87 -2.16 -0.74
N ALA A 68 10.60 -2.07 -1.09
CA ALA A 68 9.48 -2.23 -0.17
C ALA A 68 8.38 -3.12 -0.77
N ARG A 69 7.60 -3.76 0.09
CA ARG A 69 6.26 -4.24 -0.24
C ARG A 69 5.24 -3.18 0.09
N VAL A 70 4.27 -3.01 -0.81
CA VAL A 70 3.18 -2.05 -0.66
C VAL A 70 1.86 -2.82 -0.73
N ALA A 71 1.02 -2.66 0.29
CA ALA A 71 -0.35 -3.17 0.31
C ALA A 71 -1.33 -2.02 0.07
N PHE A 72 -2.29 -2.19 -0.83
CA PHE A 72 -3.26 -1.14 -1.15
C PHE A 72 -4.61 -1.72 -1.59
N ALA A 73 -5.67 -0.93 -1.43
CA ALA A 73 -7.00 -1.22 -1.96
C ALA A 73 -7.45 -0.08 -2.88
N VAL A 74 -8.33 -0.38 -3.83
CA VAL A 74 -8.84 0.59 -4.81
C VAL A 74 -10.37 0.54 -4.85
N LYS A 75 -11.00 1.71 -4.82
CA LYS A 75 -12.44 1.90 -4.99
C LYS A 75 -12.67 3.18 -5.78
N ASP A 76 -13.36 3.06 -6.91
CA ASP A 76 -13.60 4.18 -7.83
C ASP A 76 -12.28 4.90 -8.17
N GLU A 77 -12.20 6.22 -7.99
CA GLU A 77 -10.97 6.99 -8.19
C GLU A 77 -10.10 7.14 -6.93
N GLN A 78 -10.28 6.27 -5.92
CA GLN A 78 -9.55 6.34 -4.66
C GLN A 78 -8.63 5.13 -4.47
N VAL A 79 -7.42 5.41 -3.99
CA VAL A 79 -6.45 4.41 -3.56
C VAL A 79 -6.18 4.60 -2.08
N LEU A 80 -6.32 3.51 -1.34
CA LEU A 80 -5.94 3.43 0.07
C LEU A 80 -4.69 2.56 0.21
N VAL A 81 -3.55 3.17 0.50
CA VAL A 81 -2.30 2.46 0.81
C VAL A 81 -2.32 2.08 2.29
N LEU A 82 -2.36 0.78 2.57
CA LEU A 82 -2.58 0.23 3.91
C LEU A 82 -1.26 0.03 4.66
N LEU A 83 -0.23 -0.47 3.97
CA LEU A 83 1.06 -0.82 4.54
C LEU A 83 2.18 -0.56 3.52
N ILE A 84 3.29 0.00 4.01
CA ILE A 84 4.57 0.03 3.30
C ILE A 84 5.60 -0.56 4.25
N THR A 85 6.32 -1.59 3.82
CA THR A 85 7.34 -2.23 4.66
C THR A 85 8.55 -2.64 3.85
N SER A 86 9.74 -2.52 4.45
CA SER A 86 10.97 -3.09 3.89
C SER A 86 11.03 -4.62 4.01
N ASN A 87 10.06 -5.23 4.69
CA ASN A 87 9.96 -6.67 4.83
C ASN A 87 9.48 -7.33 3.53
N LEU A 88 10.42 -7.88 2.77
CA LEU A 88 10.12 -8.46 1.46
C LEU A 88 9.66 -9.93 1.55
N GLN A 89 9.89 -10.60 2.67
CA GLN A 89 9.44 -11.98 2.88
C GLN A 89 7.92 -12.01 3.02
N LYS A 90 7.27 -12.97 2.34
CA LYS A 90 5.81 -13.00 2.21
C LYS A 90 5.13 -13.18 3.57
N ASP A 91 5.60 -14.14 4.36
CA ASP A 91 4.94 -14.51 5.62
C ASP A 91 5.03 -13.39 6.64
N SER A 92 6.21 -12.78 6.76
CA SER A 92 6.43 -11.64 7.66
C SER A 92 5.65 -10.39 7.21
N PHE A 93 5.56 -10.11 5.90
CA PHE A 93 4.68 -9.07 5.37
C PHE A 93 3.20 -9.33 5.67
N ASN A 94 2.73 -10.57 5.49
CA ASN A 94 1.35 -10.94 5.76
C ASN A 94 1.01 -10.73 7.24
N HIS A 95 1.91 -11.12 8.15
CA HIS A 95 1.72 -10.91 9.58
C HIS A 95 1.65 -9.42 9.97
N GLU A 96 2.52 -8.58 9.37
CA GLU A 96 2.44 -7.13 9.54
C GLU A 96 1.12 -6.57 9.01
N LEU A 97 0.68 -7.01 7.83
CA LEU A 97 -0.58 -6.58 7.22
C LEU A 97 -1.78 -6.97 8.08
N GLU A 98 -1.85 -8.20 8.57
CA GLU A 98 -2.92 -8.66 9.47
C GLU A 98 -2.98 -7.84 10.75
N THR A 99 -1.83 -7.52 11.35
CA THR A 99 -1.75 -6.70 12.56
C THR A 99 -2.30 -5.30 12.29
N VAL A 100 -1.92 -4.71 11.16
CA VAL A 100 -2.40 -3.39 10.71
C VAL A 100 -3.91 -3.40 10.48
N LEU A 101 -4.45 -4.46 9.88
CA LEU A 101 -5.88 -4.60 9.58
C LEU A 101 -6.73 -4.81 10.84
N LYS A 102 -6.24 -5.56 11.85
CA LYS A 102 -6.97 -5.78 13.11
C LYS A 102 -7.07 -4.50 13.95
N GLY A 103 -6.05 -3.64 13.91
CA GLY A 103 -5.96 -2.45 14.75
C GLY A 103 -6.57 -1.17 14.16
N SER A 104 -7.27 -1.23 13.03
CA SER A 104 -7.77 -0.03 12.34
C SER A 104 -8.98 -0.31 11.46
N HIS A 105 -10.01 0.52 11.57
CA HIS A 105 -11.11 0.56 10.61
C HIS A 105 -10.65 1.36 9.38
N TYR A 106 -10.21 0.64 8.35
CA TYR A 106 -9.91 1.23 7.06
C TYR A 106 -11.20 1.42 6.26
N ALA A 107 -11.37 2.63 5.75
CA ALA A 107 -12.46 3.00 4.86
C ALA A 107 -11.91 3.89 3.76
N PHE A 108 -12.57 3.90 2.61
CA PHE A 108 -12.36 4.94 1.62
C PHE A 108 -13.05 6.22 2.11
N ASN A 109 -12.54 7.39 1.72
CA ASN A 109 -13.18 8.62 2.14
C ASN A 109 -14.53 8.74 1.42
N SER A 110 -15.60 8.95 2.17
CA SER A 110 -16.88 9.41 1.62
C SER A 110 -16.63 10.79 0.99
N ASN A 111 -16.91 10.93 -0.31
CA ASN A 111 -16.96 12.25 -0.95
C ASN A 111 -18.09 13.08 -0.32
#